data_AF-A0A7M3MHS4-F1
#
_entry.id   AF-A0A7M3MHS4-F1
#
_cell.length_a   1.000
_cell.length_b   1.000
_cell.length_c   1.000
_cell.angle_alpha   90.00
_cell.angle_beta   90.00
_cell.angle_gamma   90.00
#
_symmetry.space_group_name_H-M   'P 1'
#
loop_
_entity.id
_entity.type
_entity.pdbx_description
1 polymer ?
#
loop_
_entity_poly.entity_id
_entity_poly.type
_entity_poly.pdbx_seq_one_letter_code
_entity_poly.pdbx_strand_id
1 'polypeptide(L)'
;MAAVSPAGSFAAIEYLGWEDPVTHDRKWYVDPFAFFELSIMSTEESLPAFVPAMLNGVRLAFTHVDGDAFNGFTNIKKGSSCAEVLLEEIFMRYDLPFTVSVIVAELDPAIKGNQAAMDVARKIFALPNVEPASHTYSHPYVWNPEGEILDESYGRYAYTIPGYTFDPHKEIVYSSQWIEEHLTPPGKPCRVLLWSGNCAPLAEQIDIADEAGLLHMNGGDTVYDAMHQSLFNVAPPYRYVKGRYQVYTGQANENILTDLWTHPYSGYRDIVKTMERTGSPRLLSPVNPYYHFYSAEREASLSSLHTVYEWLLKQELAHVYASTWIRAVRGFVTAKVSRQASNRYVLSDYGECRTVRFGKDSPDPDLDASSGIIGFNRTEEGLFVFIDPIAESATVVLAETGKAIPHLRRASGRVEGYSSQGGAVSLEYRGHEPGFVELAGFEPGSMLQVRHGAGAPQALASDKEGMIRLEGVPAGNMEVRIQ
;
A
#
# COMPACT_ATOMS: atom_id res chain seq x y z
N MET A 1 15.87 23.47 -22.96
CA MET A 1 17.23 22.88 -22.94
C MET A 1 17.33 22.02 -21.68
N ALA A 2 17.96 20.86 -21.76
CA ALA A 2 18.38 20.08 -20.58
C ALA A 2 19.90 19.98 -20.58
N ALA A 3 20.53 20.19 -19.43
CA ALA A 3 21.97 20.16 -19.27
C ALA A 3 22.34 19.64 -17.88
N VAL A 4 23.40 18.84 -17.82
CA VAL A 4 24.02 18.34 -16.59
C VAL A 4 25.49 18.75 -16.62
N SER A 5 26.01 19.24 -15.50
CA SER A 5 27.42 19.58 -15.34
C SER A 5 27.87 19.36 -13.89
N PRO A 6 29.19 19.37 -13.60
CA PRO A 6 29.69 19.37 -12.22
C PRO A 6 29.21 20.55 -11.34
N ALA A 7 28.63 21.59 -11.93
CA ALA A 7 28.06 22.72 -11.18
C ALA A 7 26.55 22.54 -10.87
N GLY A 8 25.94 21.45 -11.35
CA GLY A 8 24.52 21.15 -11.19
C GLY A 8 23.83 20.89 -12.52
N SER A 9 22.50 20.72 -12.43
CA SER A 9 21.65 20.37 -13.56
C SER A 9 20.48 21.32 -13.72
N PHE A 10 20.03 21.43 -14.96
CA PHE A 10 18.88 22.24 -15.35
C PHE A 10 18.13 21.54 -16.48
N ALA A 11 16.81 21.54 -16.40
CA ALA A 11 15.94 21.15 -17.51
C ALA A 11 14.76 22.12 -17.57
N ALA A 12 14.61 22.81 -18.71
CA ALA A 12 13.46 23.66 -18.96
C ALA A 12 12.20 22.80 -19.15
N ILE A 13 11.03 23.30 -18.73
CA ILE A 13 9.79 22.52 -18.66
C ILE A 13 9.37 21.94 -20.01
N GLU A 14 9.63 22.67 -21.09
CA GLU A 14 9.32 22.26 -22.48
C GLU A 14 10.20 21.09 -22.96
N TYR A 15 11.24 20.76 -22.20
CA TYR A 15 12.18 19.68 -22.48
C TYR A 15 12.06 18.54 -21.47
N LEU A 16 11.27 18.71 -20.41
CA LEU A 16 11.01 17.66 -19.43
C LEU A 16 9.99 16.66 -19.96
N GLY A 17 8.92 17.17 -20.57
CA GLY A 17 7.84 16.32 -21.07
C GLY A 17 7.00 16.98 -22.14
N TRP A 18 6.08 16.17 -22.62
CA TRP A 18 5.08 16.48 -23.62
C TRP A 18 3.70 16.33 -23.01
N GLU A 19 2.76 17.16 -23.46
CA GLU A 19 1.33 17.00 -23.23
C GLU A 19 0.61 17.12 -24.57
N ASP A 20 -0.29 16.18 -24.86
CA ASP A 20 -1.21 16.29 -25.98
C ASP A 20 -2.21 17.42 -25.71
N PRO A 21 -2.39 18.40 -26.62
CA PRO A 21 -3.29 19.53 -26.38
C PRO A 21 -4.78 19.17 -26.46
N VAL A 22 -5.13 17.96 -26.90
CA VAL A 22 -6.51 17.48 -27.05
C VAL A 22 -6.82 16.40 -26.02
N THR A 23 -5.99 15.37 -25.94
CA THR A 23 -6.23 14.24 -25.01
C THR A 23 -5.66 14.49 -23.62
N HIS A 24 -4.81 15.52 -23.45
CA HIS A 24 -4.04 15.76 -22.23
C HIS A 24 -3.14 14.60 -21.83
N ASP A 25 -2.83 13.68 -22.75
CA ASP A 25 -1.88 12.60 -22.51
C ASP A 25 -0.49 13.17 -22.29
N ARG A 26 0.19 12.71 -21.24
CA ARG A 26 1.51 13.22 -20.88
C ARG A 26 2.60 12.17 -20.99
N LYS A 27 3.77 12.61 -21.42
CA LYS A 27 4.96 11.76 -21.55
C LYS A 27 6.22 12.49 -21.13
N TRP A 28 7.08 11.82 -20.38
CA TRP A 28 8.45 12.29 -20.19
C TRP A 28 9.25 12.18 -21.49
N TYR A 29 9.97 13.24 -21.85
CA TYR A 29 11.02 13.17 -22.87
C TYR A 29 12.36 12.73 -22.29
N VAL A 30 12.58 13.09 -21.02
CA VAL A 30 13.78 12.77 -20.26
C VAL A 30 13.51 11.58 -19.36
N ASP A 31 14.40 10.60 -19.31
CA ASP A 31 14.33 9.58 -18.27
C ASP A 31 14.59 10.24 -16.90
N PRO A 32 13.57 10.30 -16.00
CA PRO A 32 13.72 10.99 -14.73
C PRO A 32 14.78 10.32 -13.85
N PHE A 33 14.93 9.00 -13.91
CA PHE A 33 15.93 8.29 -13.10
C PHE A 33 17.33 8.65 -13.55
N ALA A 34 17.62 8.52 -14.86
CA ALA A 34 18.91 8.87 -15.42
C ALA A 34 19.24 10.36 -15.20
N PHE A 35 18.25 11.25 -15.34
CA PHE A 35 18.46 12.67 -15.10
C PHE A 35 18.84 12.96 -13.66
N PHE A 36 18.11 12.41 -12.67
CA PHE A 36 18.46 12.61 -11.26
C PHE A 36 19.82 12.03 -10.93
N GLU A 37 20.12 10.79 -11.36
CA GLU A 37 21.43 10.15 -11.16
C GLU A 37 22.57 11.07 -11.62
N LEU A 38 22.50 11.53 -12.87
CA LEU A 38 23.47 12.46 -13.44
C LEU A 38 23.51 13.80 -12.70
N SER A 39 22.37 14.28 -12.19
CA SER A 39 22.24 15.62 -11.58
C SER A 39 22.79 15.74 -10.18
N ILE A 40 22.53 14.75 -9.33
CA ILE A 40 23.09 14.73 -7.98
C ILE A 40 24.52 14.20 -7.96
N MET A 41 25.10 13.89 -9.14
CA MET A 41 26.39 13.21 -9.31
C MET A 41 26.52 11.99 -8.41
N SER A 42 25.36 11.39 -8.13
CA SER A 42 25.26 10.13 -7.43
C SER A 42 25.12 9.12 -8.55
N THR A 43 26.03 8.16 -8.64
CA THR A 43 25.63 6.89 -9.25
C THR A 43 24.43 6.36 -8.46
N GLU A 44 23.50 5.62 -9.08
CA GLU A 44 22.38 4.95 -8.36
C GLU A 44 22.86 4.14 -7.12
N GLU A 45 24.17 3.88 -7.05
CA GLU A 45 24.87 3.09 -6.05
C GLU A 45 25.29 3.85 -4.77
N SER A 46 25.18 5.18 -4.70
CA SER A 46 25.84 5.92 -3.61
C SER A 46 24.98 6.29 -2.38
N LEU A 47 23.64 6.34 -2.51
CA LEU A 47 22.76 6.78 -1.42
C LEU A 47 21.64 5.76 -1.13
N PRO A 48 21.51 5.29 0.12
CA PRO A 48 20.42 4.40 0.52
C PRO A 48 19.07 5.12 0.44
N ALA A 49 18.03 4.42 -0.03
CA ALA A 49 16.68 4.96 -0.14
C ALA A 49 15.66 4.06 0.54
N PHE A 50 14.77 4.64 1.33
CA PHE A 50 13.66 3.91 1.95
C PHE A 50 12.63 3.49 0.89
N VAL A 51 12.04 2.31 1.08
CA VAL A 51 11.11 1.69 0.12
C VAL A 51 9.78 1.40 0.81
N PRO A 52 8.80 2.34 0.76
CA PRO A 52 7.53 2.17 1.47
C PRO A 52 6.64 1.07 0.89
N ALA A 53 6.88 0.65 -0.37
CA ALA A 53 6.10 -0.36 -1.07
C ALA A 53 6.59 -1.81 -0.82
N MET A 54 7.45 -2.03 0.19
CA MET A 54 8.04 -3.34 0.47
C MET A 54 8.02 -3.69 1.95
N LEU A 55 7.61 -4.92 2.25
CA LEU A 55 7.71 -5.56 3.56
C LEU A 55 8.59 -6.80 3.43
N ASN A 56 9.67 -6.87 4.20
CA ASN A 56 10.52 -8.07 4.31
C ASN A 56 10.90 -8.68 2.94
N GLY A 57 11.32 -7.85 1.98
CA GLY A 57 11.77 -8.33 0.66
C GLY A 57 10.65 -8.72 -0.29
N VAL A 58 9.39 -8.44 0.06
CA VAL A 58 8.19 -8.75 -0.73
C VAL A 58 7.39 -7.46 -0.96
N ARG A 59 6.90 -7.29 -2.19
CA ARG A 59 6.09 -6.13 -2.57
C ARG A 59 4.78 -6.12 -1.78
N LEU A 60 4.42 -4.95 -1.25
CA LEU A 60 3.15 -4.75 -0.55
C LEU A 60 1.96 -4.86 -1.50
N ALA A 61 0.88 -5.43 -1.00
CA ALA A 61 -0.42 -5.44 -1.65
C ALA A 61 -1.52 -5.06 -0.65
N PHE A 62 -2.37 -4.10 -0.99
CA PHE A 62 -3.50 -3.73 -0.15
C PHE A 62 -4.74 -3.42 -1.00
N THR A 63 -5.91 -3.80 -0.53
CA THR A 63 -7.17 -3.49 -1.20
C THR A 63 -7.92 -2.41 -0.44
N HIS A 64 -8.50 -1.44 -1.15
CA HIS A 64 -9.49 -0.55 -0.54
C HIS A 64 -10.72 -0.35 -1.40
N VAL A 65 -11.85 -0.08 -0.72
CA VAL A 65 -13.16 0.10 -1.34
C VAL A 65 -13.77 1.42 -0.88
N ASP A 66 -14.06 2.29 -1.84
CA ASP A 66 -14.75 3.55 -1.61
C ASP A 66 -16.26 3.33 -1.50
N GLY A 67 -16.90 4.12 -0.64
CA GLY A 67 -18.27 3.88 -0.17
C GLY A 67 -19.38 4.07 -1.20
N ASP A 68 -19.06 4.55 -2.41
CA ASP A 68 -20.01 4.96 -3.43
C ASP A 68 -20.94 3.84 -3.88
N ALA A 69 -22.23 4.12 -3.84
CA ALA A 69 -23.32 3.22 -4.22
C ALA A 69 -23.40 1.97 -3.33
N PHE A 70 -23.16 2.12 -2.02
CA PHE A 70 -23.38 1.04 -1.06
C PHE A 70 -24.79 0.46 -1.16
N ASN A 71 -25.80 1.35 -1.20
CA ASN A 71 -27.20 1.02 -1.42
C ASN A 71 -27.60 1.00 -2.90
N GLY A 72 -26.59 1.01 -3.78
CA GLY A 72 -26.76 0.98 -5.22
C GLY A 72 -27.56 -0.22 -5.69
N PHE A 73 -28.31 -0.01 -6.77
CA PHE A 73 -29.00 -1.07 -7.49
C PHE A 73 -27.99 -2.01 -8.16
N THR A 74 -28.30 -3.31 -8.20
CA THR A 74 -27.53 -4.30 -8.96
C THR A 74 -28.42 -5.11 -9.90
N ASN A 75 -27.93 -5.34 -11.12
CA ASN A 75 -28.55 -6.24 -12.09
C ASN A 75 -28.17 -7.72 -11.87
N ILE A 76 -27.23 -8.01 -10.95
CA ILE A 76 -26.66 -9.35 -10.76
C ILE A 76 -27.60 -10.24 -9.94
N LYS A 77 -28.10 -9.71 -8.82
CA LYS A 77 -28.96 -10.44 -7.89
C LYS A 77 -30.20 -9.62 -7.55
N LYS A 78 -31.34 -10.06 -8.08
CA LYS A 78 -32.62 -9.35 -7.91
C LYS A 78 -32.96 -9.17 -6.42
N GLY A 79 -33.19 -7.93 -6.03
CA GLY A 79 -33.59 -7.56 -4.66
C GLY A 79 -32.44 -7.37 -3.69
N SER A 80 -31.19 -7.52 -4.14
CA SER A 80 -30.00 -7.16 -3.39
C SER A 80 -29.50 -5.77 -3.76
N SER A 81 -28.68 -5.21 -2.88
CA SER A 81 -27.83 -4.04 -3.10
C SER A 81 -26.45 -4.44 -3.63
N CYS A 82 -25.70 -3.49 -4.18
CA CYS A 82 -24.29 -3.66 -4.52
C CYS A 82 -23.45 -4.14 -3.32
N ALA A 83 -23.70 -3.60 -2.11
CA ALA A 83 -23.00 -4.01 -0.90
C ALA A 83 -23.26 -5.46 -0.50
N GLU A 84 -24.49 -5.96 -0.65
CA GLU A 84 -24.79 -7.38 -0.40
C GLU A 84 -24.06 -8.30 -1.38
N VAL A 85 -23.97 -7.90 -2.65
CA VAL A 85 -23.25 -8.68 -3.66
C VAL A 85 -21.74 -8.69 -3.37
N LEU A 86 -21.12 -7.54 -3.06
CA LEU A 86 -19.69 -7.53 -2.72
C LEU A 86 -19.37 -8.26 -1.42
N LEU A 87 -20.26 -8.21 -0.42
CA LEU A 87 -20.12 -8.99 0.80
C LEU A 87 -20.01 -10.49 0.48
N GLU A 88 -20.93 -11.01 -0.34
CA GLU A 88 -20.99 -12.43 -0.68
C GLU A 88 -19.87 -12.84 -1.66
N GLU A 89 -19.69 -12.10 -2.75
CA GLU A 89 -18.84 -12.52 -3.87
C GLU A 89 -17.37 -12.12 -3.71
N ILE A 90 -17.07 -11.10 -2.89
CA ILE A 90 -15.70 -10.61 -2.70
C ILE A 90 -15.23 -10.80 -1.26
N PHE A 91 -15.83 -10.11 -0.29
CA PHE A 91 -15.27 -10.01 1.06
C PHE A 91 -15.29 -11.33 1.83
N MET A 92 -16.33 -12.16 1.63
CA MET A 92 -16.41 -13.50 2.21
C MET A 92 -15.69 -14.57 1.38
N ARG A 93 -15.41 -14.30 0.11
CA ARG A 93 -14.90 -15.29 -0.85
C ARG A 93 -13.37 -15.32 -0.91
N TYR A 94 -12.73 -14.16 -0.80
CA TYR A 94 -11.29 -14.01 -0.87
C TYR A 94 -10.73 -13.76 0.53
N ASP A 95 -9.82 -14.63 0.98
CA ASP A 95 -9.10 -14.47 2.24
C ASP A 95 -7.96 -13.46 2.07
N LEU A 96 -8.34 -12.20 1.85
CA LEU A 96 -7.45 -11.06 1.66
C LEU A 96 -7.88 -9.91 2.58
N PRO A 97 -6.96 -9.04 3.00
CA PRO A 97 -7.30 -7.83 3.75
C PRO A 97 -7.96 -6.79 2.85
N PHE A 98 -9.12 -6.29 3.29
CA PHE A 98 -9.89 -5.22 2.65
C PHE A 98 -10.02 -4.02 3.59
N THR A 99 -9.63 -2.82 3.16
CA THR A 99 -10.02 -1.60 3.87
C THR A 99 -11.30 -1.06 3.22
N VAL A 100 -12.44 -1.16 3.91
CA VAL A 100 -13.75 -0.85 3.33
C VAL A 100 -14.30 0.42 3.97
N SER A 101 -14.65 1.40 3.15
CA SER A 101 -15.23 2.65 3.60
C SER A 101 -16.72 2.76 3.29
N VAL A 102 -17.43 3.63 4.02
CA VAL A 102 -18.85 3.93 3.79
C VAL A 102 -19.10 5.42 3.90
N ILE A 103 -20.10 5.91 3.17
CA ILE A 103 -20.59 7.29 3.28
C ILE A 103 -21.71 7.31 4.32
N VAL A 104 -21.55 8.09 5.39
CA VAL A 104 -22.52 8.08 6.51
C VAL A 104 -23.92 8.46 6.05
N ALA A 105 -24.07 9.50 5.23
CA ALA A 105 -25.36 9.96 4.75
C ALA A 105 -26.11 8.91 3.92
N GLU A 106 -25.39 8.02 3.22
CA GLU A 106 -25.99 6.91 2.46
C GLU A 106 -26.56 5.83 3.39
N LEU A 107 -26.03 5.67 4.60
CA LEU A 107 -26.41 4.62 5.54
C LEU A 107 -27.37 5.08 6.63
N ASP A 108 -27.25 6.32 7.10
CA ASP A 108 -28.05 6.87 8.19
C ASP A 108 -29.56 6.93 7.81
N PRO A 109 -30.44 6.19 8.50
CA PRO A 109 -31.89 6.23 8.27
C PRO A 109 -32.53 7.60 8.49
N ALA A 110 -31.88 8.50 9.22
CA ALA A 110 -32.33 9.88 9.39
C ALA A 110 -32.09 10.75 8.14
N ILE A 111 -31.34 10.25 7.14
CA ILE A 111 -30.89 11.02 5.98
C ILE A 111 -31.37 10.38 4.66
N LYS A 112 -30.63 9.41 4.12
CA LYS A 112 -30.98 8.68 2.89
C LYS A 112 -30.99 7.17 3.07
N GLY A 113 -30.34 6.66 4.10
CA GLY A 113 -30.17 5.24 4.33
C GLY A 113 -31.39 4.56 4.94
N ASN A 114 -31.18 3.32 5.37
CA ASN A 114 -32.20 2.49 5.99
C ASN A 114 -31.56 1.42 6.87
N GLN A 115 -32.37 0.74 7.69
CA GLN A 115 -31.86 -0.26 8.62
C GLN A 115 -31.17 -1.45 7.94
N ALA A 116 -31.66 -1.89 6.77
CA ALA A 116 -31.06 -2.99 6.05
C ALA A 116 -29.64 -2.67 5.57
N ALA A 117 -29.41 -1.44 5.11
CA ALA A 117 -28.08 -0.94 4.74
C ALA A 117 -27.10 -0.98 5.93
N MET A 118 -27.54 -0.48 7.10
CA MET A 118 -26.74 -0.52 8.32
C MET A 118 -26.41 -1.95 8.74
N ASP A 119 -27.36 -2.88 8.60
CA ASP A 119 -27.16 -4.29 8.95
C ASP A 119 -26.15 -4.97 8.01
N VAL A 120 -26.15 -4.62 6.72
CA VAL A 120 -25.13 -5.07 5.76
C VAL A 120 -23.76 -4.47 6.11
N ALA A 121 -23.68 -3.18 6.42
CA ALA A 121 -22.42 -2.54 6.81
C ALA A 121 -21.83 -3.17 8.08
N ARG A 122 -22.67 -3.48 9.09
CA ARG A 122 -22.24 -4.21 10.30
C ARG A 122 -21.72 -5.61 9.97
N LYS A 123 -22.36 -6.34 9.04
CA LYS A 123 -21.88 -7.66 8.61
C LYS A 123 -20.50 -7.56 7.95
N ILE A 124 -20.31 -6.58 7.05
CA ILE A 124 -19.02 -6.31 6.41
C ILE A 124 -17.96 -5.98 7.46
N PHE A 125 -18.22 -5.03 8.36
CA PHE A 125 -17.27 -4.63 9.39
C PHE A 125 -17.05 -5.68 10.49
N ALA A 126 -17.92 -6.68 10.61
CA ALA A 126 -17.69 -7.82 11.50
C ALA A 126 -16.69 -8.86 10.94
N LEU A 127 -16.43 -8.86 9.63
CA LEU A 127 -15.49 -9.81 9.02
C LEU A 127 -14.05 -9.61 9.52
N PRO A 128 -13.28 -10.66 9.84
CA PRO A 128 -11.94 -10.52 10.42
C PRO A 128 -10.91 -9.90 9.46
N ASN A 129 -11.14 -10.02 8.14
CA ASN A 129 -10.31 -9.55 7.06
C ASN A 129 -10.73 -8.16 6.51
N VAL A 130 -11.60 -7.43 7.21
CA VAL A 130 -12.02 -6.07 6.83
C VAL A 130 -11.47 -5.04 7.81
N GLU A 131 -10.89 -3.93 7.36
CA GLU A 131 -10.57 -2.75 8.16
C GLU A 131 -11.63 -1.67 7.90
N PRO A 132 -12.38 -1.19 8.92
CA PRO A 132 -13.37 -0.13 8.74
C PRO A 132 -12.72 1.21 8.42
N ALA A 133 -13.25 1.88 7.41
CA ALA A 133 -12.85 3.21 7.00
C ALA A 133 -14.07 4.14 6.80
N SER A 134 -13.81 5.44 6.76
CA SER A 134 -14.80 6.46 6.44
C SER A 134 -14.60 6.96 5.01
N HIS A 135 -15.69 7.06 4.27
CA HIS A 135 -15.73 7.81 3.01
C HIS A 135 -16.51 9.11 3.18
N THR A 136 -16.25 9.78 4.31
CA THR A 136 -16.85 11.03 4.75
C THR A 136 -18.32 10.94 5.18
N TYR A 137 -18.88 12.08 5.56
CA TYR A 137 -20.28 12.19 5.98
C TYR A 137 -21.21 12.34 4.78
N SER A 138 -20.97 13.31 3.90
CA SER A 138 -21.85 13.65 2.77
C SER A 138 -21.29 13.36 1.39
N HIS A 139 -20.01 12.94 1.32
CA HIS A 139 -19.25 12.79 0.08
C HIS A 139 -19.13 14.12 -0.68
N PRO A 140 -18.29 15.07 -0.20
CA PRO A 140 -17.96 16.26 -0.97
C PRO A 140 -17.24 15.86 -2.25
N TYR A 141 -17.76 16.33 -3.40
CA TYR A 141 -17.09 16.19 -4.68
C TYR A 141 -15.89 17.15 -4.80
N VAL A 142 -15.98 18.30 -4.14
CA VAL A 142 -14.93 19.33 -4.15
C VAL A 142 -14.62 19.75 -2.72
N TRP A 143 -13.39 19.46 -2.29
CA TRP A 143 -12.90 19.79 -0.95
C TRP A 143 -12.52 21.25 -0.76
N ASN A 144 -12.10 21.93 -1.82
CA ASN A 144 -11.86 23.37 -1.79
C ASN A 144 -13.20 24.11 -1.99
N PRO A 145 -13.69 24.89 -1.00
CA PRO A 145 -14.92 25.66 -1.15
C PRO A 145 -14.87 26.74 -2.25
N GLU A 146 -13.68 27.10 -2.72
CA GLU A 146 -13.46 28.02 -3.84
C GLU A 146 -13.12 27.29 -5.15
N GLY A 147 -13.04 25.96 -5.12
CA GLY A 147 -12.74 25.14 -6.29
C GLY A 147 -13.92 25.08 -7.26
N GLU A 148 -13.59 24.99 -8.55
CA GLU A 148 -14.59 24.81 -9.61
C GLU A 148 -15.29 23.45 -9.49
N ILE A 149 -16.59 23.46 -9.73
CA ILE A 149 -17.38 22.23 -9.92
C ILE A 149 -17.28 21.91 -11.40
N LEU A 150 -16.58 20.83 -11.74
CA LEU A 150 -16.26 20.48 -13.13
C LEU A 150 -17.50 20.08 -13.94
N ASP A 151 -18.56 19.63 -13.27
CA ASP A 151 -19.85 19.31 -13.89
C ASP A 151 -20.98 19.77 -12.96
N GLU A 152 -21.69 20.83 -13.37
CA GLU A 152 -22.80 21.43 -12.61
C GLU A 152 -23.97 20.46 -12.38
N SER A 153 -24.05 19.36 -13.12
CA SER A 153 -25.07 18.32 -12.91
C SER A 153 -24.83 17.52 -11.63
N TYR A 154 -23.57 17.43 -11.18
CA TYR A 154 -23.23 16.99 -9.84
C TYR A 154 -23.26 18.22 -8.93
N GLY A 155 -24.13 18.22 -7.92
CA GLY A 155 -24.05 19.25 -6.87
C GLY A 155 -22.68 19.23 -6.17
N ARG A 156 -22.47 20.09 -5.17
CA ARG A 156 -21.19 20.06 -4.40
C ARG A 156 -20.98 18.77 -3.59
N TYR A 157 -22.06 18.02 -3.33
CA TYR A 157 -22.07 16.78 -2.53
C TYR A 157 -22.88 15.71 -3.25
N ALA A 158 -22.57 14.43 -3.02
CA ALA A 158 -23.36 13.32 -3.57
C ALA A 158 -24.80 13.30 -3.05
N TYR A 159 -25.02 13.72 -1.80
CA TYR A 159 -26.33 13.69 -1.15
C TYR A 159 -26.82 15.08 -0.73
N THR A 160 -28.07 15.41 -1.09
CA THR A 160 -28.76 16.56 -0.49
C THR A 160 -29.21 16.22 0.92
N ILE A 161 -28.57 16.82 1.92
CA ILE A 161 -28.86 16.64 3.34
C ILE A 161 -29.56 17.91 3.86
N PRO A 162 -30.82 17.85 4.34
CA PRO A 162 -31.54 19.02 4.80
C PRO A 162 -30.81 19.80 5.89
N GLY A 163 -30.59 21.10 5.66
CA GLY A 163 -29.95 22.01 6.61
C GLY A 163 -28.42 21.84 6.73
N TYR A 164 -27.79 20.99 5.91
CA TYR A 164 -26.35 20.81 5.92
C TYR A 164 -25.62 21.84 5.06
N THR A 165 -24.51 22.35 5.59
CA THR A 165 -23.49 23.12 4.87
C THR A 165 -22.13 22.47 5.12
N PHE A 166 -21.23 22.51 4.15
CA PHE A 166 -19.89 21.90 4.28
C PHE A 166 -19.23 22.22 5.63
N ASP A 167 -18.91 21.17 6.37
CA ASP A 167 -18.20 21.23 7.64
C ASP A 167 -17.10 20.15 7.62
N PRO A 168 -15.82 20.54 7.52
CA PRO A 168 -14.73 19.57 7.42
C PRO A 168 -14.61 18.70 8.66
N HIS A 169 -14.94 19.18 9.87
CA HIS A 169 -14.95 18.34 11.07
C HIS A 169 -16.04 17.28 11.00
N LYS A 170 -17.19 17.63 10.42
CA LYS A 170 -18.28 16.67 10.22
C LYS A 170 -17.91 15.62 9.17
N GLU A 171 -17.28 16.03 8.09
CA GLU A 171 -16.83 15.13 7.02
C GLU A 171 -15.70 14.19 7.46
N ILE A 172 -14.81 14.63 8.35
CA ILE A 172 -13.58 13.90 8.69
C ILE A 172 -13.70 13.15 10.02
N VAL A 173 -13.99 13.88 11.10
CA VAL A 173 -13.91 13.34 12.48
C VAL A 173 -15.23 12.68 12.85
N TYR A 174 -16.34 13.40 12.70
CA TYR A 174 -17.67 12.89 13.07
C TYR A 174 -18.03 11.64 12.26
N SER A 175 -17.75 11.63 10.95
CA SER A 175 -18.05 10.49 10.09
C SER A 175 -17.37 9.20 10.57
N SER A 176 -16.08 9.28 10.92
CA SER A 176 -15.30 8.17 11.47
C SER A 176 -15.85 7.70 12.82
N GLN A 177 -16.18 8.64 13.72
CA GLN A 177 -16.75 8.33 15.03
C GLN A 177 -18.14 7.70 14.93
N TRP A 178 -18.98 8.22 14.04
CA TRP A 178 -20.33 7.69 13.81
C TRP A 178 -20.26 6.24 13.30
N ILE A 179 -19.36 5.95 12.37
CA ILE A 179 -19.11 4.58 11.88
C ILE A 179 -18.67 3.66 13.02
N GLU A 180 -17.71 4.11 13.83
CA GLU A 180 -17.21 3.36 14.98
C GLU A 180 -18.36 3.02 15.96
N GLU A 181 -19.18 4.01 16.31
CA GLU A 181 -20.30 3.87 17.26
C GLU A 181 -21.45 2.99 16.74
N HIS A 182 -21.79 3.07 15.45
CA HIS A 182 -23.03 2.49 14.93
C HIS A 182 -22.83 1.19 14.14
N LEU A 183 -21.65 1.00 13.53
CA LEU A 183 -21.42 -0.04 12.52
C LEU A 183 -20.31 -1.02 12.89
N THR A 184 -19.31 -0.62 13.67
CA THR A 184 -18.16 -1.50 13.97
C THR A 184 -18.39 -2.35 15.23
N PRO A 185 -17.85 -3.58 15.29
CA PRO A 185 -17.83 -4.35 16.53
C PRO A 185 -16.84 -3.74 17.53
N PRO A 186 -17.02 -4.00 18.85
CA PRO A 186 -16.06 -3.58 19.86
C PRO A 186 -14.64 -4.02 19.54
N GLY A 187 -13.66 -3.12 19.72
CA GLY A 187 -12.25 -3.39 19.46
C GLY A 187 -11.80 -3.23 18.01
N LYS A 188 -12.68 -2.77 17.11
CA LYS A 188 -12.37 -2.59 15.68
C LYS A 188 -12.68 -1.17 15.20
N PRO A 189 -11.87 -0.18 15.59
CA PRO A 189 -12.19 1.23 15.38
C PRO A 189 -12.10 1.65 13.90
N CYS A 190 -12.82 2.71 13.54
CA CYS A 190 -12.69 3.37 12.25
C CYS A 190 -11.56 4.42 12.33
N ARG A 191 -10.39 4.10 11.76
CA ARG A 191 -9.18 4.94 11.85
C ARG A 191 -8.61 5.36 10.50
N VAL A 192 -9.26 4.99 9.40
CA VAL A 192 -8.86 5.35 8.05
C VAL A 192 -9.94 6.21 7.41
N LEU A 193 -9.54 7.34 6.85
CA LEU A 193 -10.37 8.21 6.01
C LEU A 193 -9.92 8.08 4.55
N LEU A 194 -10.85 7.75 3.67
CA LEU A 194 -10.62 7.72 2.23
C LEU A 194 -11.23 9.00 1.65
N TRP A 195 -10.40 9.90 1.12
CA TRP A 195 -10.86 11.21 0.62
C TRP A 195 -11.83 11.01 -0.55
N SER A 196 -13.01 11.63 -0.47
CA SER A 196 -14.04 11.56 -1.50
C SER A 196 -13.81 12.53 -2.65
N GLY A 197 -14.53 12.32 -3.75
CA GLY A 197 -14.63 13.28 -4.84
C GLY A 197 -13.29 13.51 -5.54
N ASN A 198 -12.94 14.79 -5.74
CA ASN A 198 -11.69 15.18 -6.39
C ASN A 198 -10.41 14.86 -5.59
N CYS A 199 -10.55 14.27 -4.39
CA CYS A 199 -9.42 13.86 -3.55
C CYS A 199 -8.39 14.99 -3.35
N ALA A 200 -8.85 16.24 -3.23
CA ALA A 200 -7.96 17.41 -3.13
C ALA A 200 -8.20 18.22 -1.86
N PRO A 201 -7.97 17.61 -0.67
CA PRO A 201 -8.10 18.32 0.60
C PRO A 201 -7.12 19.49 0.71
N LEU A 202 -7.55 20.54 1.41
CA LEU A 202 -6.73 21.66 1.84
C LEU A 202 -5.86 21.24 3.03
N ALA A 203 -4.76 21.98 3.26
CA ALA A 203 -3.86 21.70 4.39
C ALA A 203 -4.59 21.69 5.75
N GLU A 204 -5.52 22.63 5.97
CA GLU A 204 -6.33 22.67 7.20
C GLU A 204 -7.23 21.43 7.37
N GLN A 205 -7.67 20.81 6.28
CA GLN A 205 -8.49 19.60 6.31
C GLN A 205 -7.63 18.37 6.60
N ILE A 206 -6.42 18.31 6.03
CA ILE A 206 -5.42 17.30 6.39
C ILE A 206 -5.08 17.43 7.89
N ASP A 207 -4.95 18.65 8.42
CA ASP A 207 -4.65 18.91 9.84
C ASP A 207 -5.73 18.36 10.76
N ILE A 208 -7.00 18.57 10.41
CA ILE A 208 -8.13 18.02 11.17
C ILE A 208 -8.02 16.48 11.26
N ALA A 209 -7.68 15.80 10.16
CA ALA A 209 -7.52 14.34 10.15
C ALA A 209 -6.31 13.91 10.98
N ASP A 210 -5.16 14.56 10.82
CA ASP A 210 -3.92 14.24 11.54
C ASP A 210 -4.07 14.47 13.06
N GLU A 211 -4.67 15.58 13.48
CA GLU A 211 -4.93 15.90 14.90
C GLU A 211 -5.92 14.94 15.55
N ALA A 212 -6.89 14.43 14.77
CA ALA A 212 -7.81 13.37 15.22
C ALA A 212 -7.16 11.97 15.27
N GLY A 213 -5.89 11.85 14.86
CA GLY A 213 -5.19 10.56 14.78
C GLY A 213 -5.68 9.65 13.67
N LEU A 214 -6.37 10.19 12.66
CA LEU A 214 -6.83 9.44 11.50
C LEU A 214 -5.68 9.23 10.51
N LEU A 215 -5.63 8.03 9.93
CA LEU A 215 -4.88 7.75 8.71
C LEU A 215 -5.74 8.21 7.54
N HIS A 216 -5.14 8.77 6.49
CA HIS A 216 -5.91 9.20 5.33
C HIS A 216 -5.17 8.97 4.02
N MET A 217 -5.93 8.66 2.97
CA MET A 217 -5.43 8.50 1.59
C MET A 217 -6.52 8.74 0.56
N ASN A 218 -6.09 8.83 -0.71
CA ASN A 218 -6.82 8.77 -1.99
C ASN A 218 -6.22 9.82 -2.96
N GLY A 219 -6.49 9.66 -4.25
CA GLY A 219 -5.87 10.43 -5.34
C GLY A 219 -4.59 9.78 -5.87
N GLY A 220 -4.01 10.38 -6.91
CA GLY A 220 -2.81 9.89 -7.60
C GLY A 220 -3.13 9.17 -8.91
N ASP A 221 -4.19 8.36 -8.95
CA ASP A 221 -4.76 7.77 -10.18
C ASP A 221 -3.73 7.16 -11.15
N THR A 222 -2.78 6.39 -10.60
CA THR A 222 -1.74 5.74 -11.42
C THR A 222 -2.34 4.75 -12.43
N VAL A 223 -2.11 5.00 -13.71
CA VAL A 223 -2.42 4.10 -14.84
C VAL A 223 -1.17 3.99 -15.71
N TYR A 224 -0.59 2.79 -15.79
CA TYR A 224 0.63 2.59 -16.57
C TYR A 224 0.50 1.35 -17.45
N ASP A 225 -0.06 1.55 -18.64
CA ASP A 225 -0.40 0.48 -19.57
C ASP A 225 0.03 0.81 -21.01
N ALA A 226 -0.48 0.05 -21.99
CA ALA A 226 -0.10 0.23 -23.38
C ALA A 226 -0.59 1.56 -24.00
N MET A 227 -1.60 2.21 -23.41
CA MET A 227 -2.07 3.52 -23.86
C MET A 227 -1.36 4.65 -23.10
N HIS A 228 -1.07 4.42 -21.82
CA HIS A 228 -0.44 5.38 -20.90
C HIS A 228 1.04 5.05 -20.66
N GLN A 229 1.82 4.81 -21.73
CA GLN A 229 3.21 4.30 -21.68
C GLN A 229 4.26 5.34 -21.22
N SER A 230 4.05 6.01 -20.10
CA SER A 230 5.05 6.90 -19.50
C SER A 230 4.94 6.92 -17.98
N LEU A 231 6.08 7.08 -17.31
CA LEU A 231 6.16 7.34 -15.87
C LEU A 231 5.42 8.62 -15.46
N PHE A 232 5.01 9.45 -16.42
CA PHE A 232 4.16 10.61 -16.14
C PHE A 232 2.83 10.18 -15.51
N ASN A 233 2.33 9.01 -15.89
CA ASN A 233 1.07 8.46 -15.41
C ASN A 233 1.26 7.58 -14.14
N VAL A 234 2.43 7.66 -13.51
CA VAL A 234 2.72 7.01 -12.23
C VAL A 234 2.83 8.09 -11.16
N ALA A 235 1.85 8.13 -10.26
CA ALA A 235 1.83 9.10 -9.19
C ALA A 235 2.87 8.80 -8.10
N PRO A 236 3.39 9.84 -7.43
CA PRO A 236 4.22 9.65 -6.24
C PRO A 236 3.39 9.02 -5.11
N PRO A 237 4.03 8.45 -4.07
CA PRO A 237 3.32 7.87 -2.93
C PRO A 237 2.52 8.90 -2.11
N TYR A 238 2.81 10.20 -2.26
CA TYR A 238 2.11 11.28 -1.57
C TYR A 238 2.14 12.60 -2.35
N ARG A 239 1.25 13.52 -1.97
CA ARG A 239 1.25 14.93 -2.36
C ARG A 239 1.55 15.83 -1.16
N TYR A 240 2.42 16.81 -1.36
CA TYR A 240 2.68 17.87 -0.39
C TYR A 240 1.67 19.02 -0.55
N VAL A 241 1.06 19.44 0.56
CA VAL A 241 0.04 20.50 0.62
C VAL A 241 0.37 21.46 1.77
N LYS A 242 1.02 22.59 1.47
CA LYS A 242 1.36 23.68 2.42
C LYS A 242 1.87 23.19 3.80
N GLY A 243 2.84 22.28 3.82
CA GLY A 243 3.44 21.75 5.06
C GLY A 243 2.90 20.39 5.49
N ARG A 244 1.88 19.88 4.80
CA ARG A 244 1.19 18.63 5.11
C ARG A 244 1.33 17.64 3.96
N TYR A 245 1.01 16.38 4.25
CA TYR A 245 1.18 15.27 3.31
C TYR A 245 -0.12 14.48 3.18
N GLN A 246 -0.63 14.37 1.95
CA GLN A 246 -1.72 13.48 1.58
C GLN A 246 -1.13 12.22 0.97
N VAL A 247 -1.46 11.04 1.51
CA VAL A 247 -1.03 9.76 0.93
C VAL A 247 -1.90 9.43 -0.29
N TYR A 248 -1.27 8.96 -1.36
CA TYR A 248 -1.96 8.55 -2.58
C TYR A 248 -2.22 7.04 -2.63
N THR A 249 -3.16 6.65 -3.49
CA THR A 249 -3.42 5.25 -3.81
C THR A 249 -2.23 4.65 -4.57
N GLY A 250 -2.16 3.31 -4.63
CA GLY A 250 -1.13 2.63 -5.42
C GLY A 250 -1.44 2.62 -6.91
N GLN A 251 -2.72 2.48 -7.26
CA GLN A 251 -3.24 2.47 -8.63
C GLN A 251 -4.60 3.19 -8.71
N ALA A 252 -5.00 3.54 -9.92
CA ALA A 252 -6.33 4.06 -10.21
C ALA A 252 -7.43 3.01 -10.00
N ASN A 253 -8.64 3.51 -9.74
CA ASN A 253 -9.85 2.70 -9.61
C ASN A 253 -10.52 2.42 -10.96
N GLU A 254 -11.61 1.65 -10.92
CA GLU A 254 -12.45 1.37 -12.08
C GLU A 254 -13.08 2.62 -12.71
N ASN A 255 -13.28 3.70 -11.96
CA ASN A 255 -13.86 4.93 -12.50
C ASN A 255 -13.05 5.45 -13.71
N ILE A 256 -11.73 5.48 -13.57
CA ILE A 256 -10.79 5.90 -14.63
C ILE A 256 -10.79 4.90 -15.79
N LEU A 257 -10.80 3.59 -15.49
CA LEU A 257 -10.71 2.53 -16.51
C LEU A 257 -12.05 2.24 -17.23
N THR A 258 -13.14 2.88 -16.81
CA THR A 258 -14.49 2.69 -17.37
C THR A 258 -15.12 3.97 -17.88
N ASP A 259 -14.33 5.04 -18.06
CA ASP A 259 -14.78 6.35 -18.53
C ASP A 259 -15.92 6.91 -17.68
N LEU A 260 -15.63 7.15 -16.40
CA LEU A 260 -16.59 7.66 -15.41
C LEU A 260 -17.83 6.77 -15.26
N TRP A 261 -17.60 5.45 -15.22
CA TRP A 261 -18.66 4.43 -15.15
C TRP A 261 -19.62 4.42 -16.35
N THR A 262 -19.16 4.86 -17.52
CA THR A 262 -19.95 4.86 -18.76
C THR A 262 -19.78 3.57 -19.56
N HIS A 263 -18.55 3.26 -20.01
CA HIS A 263 -18.17 2.03 -20.73
C HIS A 263 -16.65 2.05 -20.96
N PRO A 264 -15.92 0.91 -20.95
CA PRO A 264 -16.38 -0.47 -20.76
C PRO A 264 -16.50 -0.87 -19.30
N TYR A 265 -17.64 -1.43 -18.90
CA TYR A 265 -17.84 -1.98 -17.53
C TYR A 265 -16.90 -3.12 -17.16
N SER A 266 -16.13 -3.66 -18.12
CA SER A 266 -15.11 -4.68 -17.85
C SER A 266 -13.67 -4.15 -17.93
N GLY A 267 -13.50 -2.82 -18.03
CA GLY A 267 -12.19 -2.18 -18.21
C GLY A 267 -11.27 -2.37 -17.02
N TYR A 268 -11.80 -2.48 -15.80
CA TYR A 268 -10.98 -2.56 -14.59
C TYR A 268 -10.00 -3.74 -14.57
N ARG A 269 -10.29 -4.86 -15.26
CA ARG A 269 -9.34 -5.98 -15.37
C ARG A 269 -7.98 -5.57 -15.93
N ASP A 270 -7.93 -4.50 -16.73
CA ASP A 270 -6.69 -4.01 -17.35
C ASP A 270 -5.76 -3.34 -16.35
N ILE A 271 -6.23 -3.05 -15.12
CA ILE A 271 -5.38 -2.52 -14.04
C ILE A 271 -4.21 -3.44 -13.69
N VAL A 272 -4.35 -4.74 -13.95
CA VAL A 272 -3.28 -5.74 -13.80
C VAL A 272 -2.02 -5.33 -14.57
N LYS A 273 -2.16 -4.73 -15.76
CA LYS A 273 -1.01 -4.26 -16.56
C LYS A 273 -0.24 -3.16 -15.83
N THR A 274 -0.95 -2.25 -15.18
CA THR A 274 -0.36 -1.20 -14.33
C THR A 274 0.36 -1.84 -13.14
N MET A 275 -0.26 -2.82 -12.47
CA MET A 275 0.36 -3.52 -11.35
C MET A 275 1.65 -4.21 -11.78
N GLU A 276 1.68 -4.90 -12.92
CA GLU A 276 2.88 -5.55 -13.47
C GLU A 276 3.99 -4.52 -13.76
N ARG A 277 3.68 -3.45 -14.49
CA ARG A 277 4.66 -2.43 -14.93
C ARG A 277 5.17 -1.52 -13.83
N THR A 278 4.45 -1.44 -12.71
CA THR A 278 4.90 -0.71 -11.51
C THR A 278 5.68 -1.59 -10.53
N GLY A 279 5.77 -2.90 -10.79
CA GLY A 279 6.55 -3.84 -9.98
C GLY A 279 7.89 -4.24 -10.60
N SER A 280 8.08 -4.05 -11.91
CA SER A 280 9.28 -4.47 -12.64
C SER A 280 9.48 -3.61 -13.89
N PRO A 281 10.74 -3.33 -14.31
CA PRO A 281 12.01 -3.75 -13.69
C PRO A 281 12.40 -2.95 -12.46
N ARG A 282 11.63 -1.91 -12.11
CA ARG A 282 11.82 -1.11 -10.90
C ARG A 282 10.54 -1.14 -10.07
N LEU A 283 10.65 -1.31 -8.76
CA LEU A 283 9.53 -1.19 -7.85
C LEU A 283 9.15 0.29 -7.68
N LEU A 284 8.03 0.69 -8.28
CA LEU A 284 7.53 2.07 -8.27
C LEU A 284 6.37 2.29 -7.31
N SER A 285 5.50 1.29 -7.16
CA SER A 285 4.24 1.41 -6.41
C SER A 285 3.89 0.07 -5.75
N PRO A 286 3.16 0.03 -4.62
CA PRO A 286 2.54 -1.20 -4.14
C PRO A 286 1.53 -1.78 -5.15
N VAL A 287 1.02 -2.99 -4.92
CA VAL A 287 -0.18 -3.50 -5.59
C VAL A 287 -1.41 -3.01 -4.84
N ASN A 288 -2.37 -2.42 -5.54
CA ASN A 288 -3.55 -1.83 -4.93
C ASN A 288 -4.78 -1.99 -5.82
N PRO A 289 -5.58 -3.05 -5.61
CA PRO A 289 -6.95 -3.08 -6.09
C PRO A 289 -7.76 -2.01 -5.37
N TYR A 290 -8.23 -1.02 -6.11
CA TYR A 290 -9.03 0.10 -5.64
C TYR A 290 -10.32 0.16 -6.47
N TYR A 291 -11.47 0.11 -5.82
CA TYR A 291 -12.76 0.21 -6.50
C TYR A 291 -13.88 0.68 -5.56
N HIS A 292 -15.11 0.76 -6.06
CA HIS A 292 -16.29 1.20 -5.33
C HIS A 292 -17.39 0.13 -5.31
N PHE A 293 -18.43 0.33 -4.48
CA PHE A 293 -19.55 -0.63 -4.41
C PHE A 293 -20.28 -0.80 -5.74
N TYR A 294 -20.41 0.25 -6.56
CA TYR A 294 -21.04 0.14 -7.88
C TYR A 294 -20.34 -0.86 -8.82
N SER A 295 -19.10 -1.31 -8.53
CA SER A 295 -18.49 -2.43 -9.25
C SER A 295 -19.33 -3.72 -9.23
N ALA A 296 -20.27 -3.86 -8.28
CA ALA A 296 -21.25 -4.94 -8.23
C ALA A 296 -22.59 -4.63 -8.93
N GLU A 297 -22.73 -3.51 -9.65
CA GLU A 297 -23.96 -3.20 -10.39
C GLU A 297 -24.17 -4.19 -11.55
N ARG A 298 -23.07 -4.65 -12.19
CA ARG A 298 -23.09 -5.41 -13.45
C ARG A 298 -22.18 -6.64 -13.38
N GLU A 299 -22.58 -7.72 -14.04
CA GLU A 299 -21.78 -8.96 -14.09
C GLU A 299 -20.39 -8.73 -14.69
N ALA A 300 -20.29 -7.87 -15.72
CA ALA A 300 -19.03 -7.57 -16.40
C ALA A 300 -17.98 -6.89 -15.48
N SER A 301 -18.42 -6.01 -14.59
CA SER A 301 -17.54 -5.33 -13.63
C SER A 301 -17.18 -6.26 -12.46
N LEU A 302 -18.15 -7.01 -11.93
CA LEU A 302 -17.88 -8.00 -10.89
C LEU A 302 -16.91 -9.09 -11.38
N SER A 303 -17.07 -9.57 -12.62
CA SER A 303 -16.13 -10.50 -13.26
C SER A 303 -14.73 -9.92 -13.40
N SER A 304 -14.61 -8.60 -13.61
CA SER A 304 -13.31 -7.93 -13.66
C SER A 304 -12.64 -7.90 -12.28
N LEU A 305 -13.40 -7.70 -11.20
CA LEU A 305 -12.88 -7.84 -9.83
C LEU A 305 -12.35 -9.26 -9.58
N HIS A 306 -13.12 -10.29 -9.95
CA HIS A 306 -12.65 -11.68 -9.81
C HIS A 306 -11.34 -11.93 -10.57
N THR A 307 -11.23 -11.39 -11.79
CA THR A 307 -9.99 -11.50 -12.59
C THR A 307 -8.80 -10.87 -11.87
N VAL A 308 -8.97 -9.69 -11.28
CA VAL A 308 -7.93 -9.00 -10.52
C VAL A 308 -7.54 -9.80 -9.27
N TYR A 309 -8.50 -10.27 -8.48
CA TYR A 309 -8.20 -11.06 -7.28
C TYR A 309 -7.56 -12.41 -7.58
N GLU A 310 -7.99 -13.09 -8.65
CA GLU A 310 -7.35 -14.32 -9.11
C GLU A 310 -5.91 -14.10 -9.59
N TRP A 311 -5.60 -12.91 -10.12
CA TRP A 311 -4.21 -12.53 -10.42
C TRP A 311 -3.41 -12.28 -9.13
N LEU A 312 -3.98 -11.56 -8.16
CA LEU A 312 -3.35 -11.29 -6.85
C LEU A 312 -2.93 -12.59 -6.15
N LEU A 313 -3.83 -13.56 -6.07
CA LEU A 313 -3.58 -14.86 -5.40
C LEU A 313 -2.47 -15.70 -6.06
N LYS A 314 -2.04 -15.37 -7.28
CA LYS A 314 -0.95 -16.05 -7.99
C LYS A 314 0.40 -15.37 -7.78
N GLN A 315 0.43 -14.21 -7.13
CA GLN A 315 1.65 -13.45 -6.88
C GLN A 315 2.21 -13.74 -5.49
N GLU A 316 3.52 -13.60 -5.34
CA GLU A 316 4.16 -13.56 -4.03
C GLU A 316 4.14 -12.11 -3.51
N LEU A 317 3.07 -11.77 -2.78
CA LEU A 317 2.84 -10.43 -2.24
C LEU A 317 2.73 -10.47 -0.71
N ALA A 318 3.00 -9.33 -0.09
CA ALA A 318 2.72 -9.09 1.32
C ALA A 318 1.35 -8.40 1.42
N HIS A 319 0.30 -9.18 1.65
CA HIS A 319 -1.05 -8.65 1.79
C HIS A 319 -1.21 -7.93 3.12
N VAL A 320 -1.66 -6.67 3.08
CA VAL A 320 -1.83 -5.81 4.25
C VAL A 320 -3.07 -4.93 4.10
N TYR A 321 -3.56 -4.36 5.20
CA TYR A 321 -4.54 -3.28 5.14
C TYR A 321 -3.95 -1.97 4.60
N ALA A 322 -4.81 -1.10 4.06
CA ALA A 322 -4.40 0.21 3.57
C ALA A 322 -3.73 1.07 4.65
N SER A 323 -4.12 0.91 5.92
CA SER A 323 -3.46 1.56 7.05
C SER A 323 -1.94 1.31 7.11
N THR A 324 -1.49 0.11 6.71
CA THR A 324 -0.07 -0.25 6.67
C THR A 324 0.66 0.55 5.59
N TRP A 325 0.06 0.70 4.41
CA TRP A 325 0.61 1.56 3.35
C TRP A 325 0.72 3.02 3.80
N ILE A 326 -0.34 3.57 4.40
CA ILE A 326 -0.36 4.97 4.88
C ILE A 326 0.76 5.21 5.90
N ARG A 327 0.95 4.28 6.85
CA ARG A 327 2.02 4.36 7.86
C ARG A 327 3.42 4.23 7.26
N ALA A 328 3.60 3.34 6.28
CA ALA A 328 4.84 3.21 5.55
C ALA A 328 5.19 4.51 4.78
N VAL A 329 4.23 5.13 4.10
CA VAL A 329 4.46 6.42 3.41
C VAL A 329 4.75 7.55 4.38
N ARG A 330 4.03 7.66 5.50
CA ARG A 330 4.32 8.65 6.55
C ARG A 330 5.74 8.49 7.09
N GLY A 331 6.16 7.24 7.33
CA GLY A 331 7.52 6.92 7.74
C GLY A 331 8.57 7.28 6.68
N PHE A 332 8.28 7.00 5.40
CA PHE A 332 9.15 7.35 4.27
C PHE A 332 9.40 8.86 4.17
N VAL A 333 8.37 9.68 4.40
CA VAL A 333 8.47 11.15 4.36
C VAL A 333 9.41 11.69 5.43
N THR A 334 9.43 11.08 6.62
CA THR A 334 10.23 11.55 7.77
C THR A 334 11.60 10.88 7.88
N ALA A 335 11.80 9.77 7.18
CA ALA A 335 12.98 8.93 7.32
C ALA A 335 14.29 9.68 7.02
N LYS A 336 15.32 9.37 7.81
CA LYS A 336 16.66 9.95 7.68
C LYS A 336 17.71 8.87 7.55
N VAL A 337 18.66 9.11 6.65
CA VAL A 337 19.87 8.30 6.47
C VAL A 337 21.08 9.17 6.76
N SER A 338 21.88 8.77 7.74
CA SER A 338 23.14 9.42 8.10
C SER A 338 24.32 8.49 7.81
N ARG A 339 25.16 8.83 6.82
CA ARG A 339 26.41 8.11 6.56
C ARG A 339 27.47 8.52 7.58
N GLN A 340 27.82 7.62 8.49
CA GLN A 340 28.83 7.88 9.54
C GLN A 340 30.25 7.43 9.15
N ALA A 341 30.37 6.50 8.20
CA ALA A 341 31.63 6.10 7.58
C ALA A 341 31.38 5.61 6.14
N SER A 342 32.44 5.23 5.42
CA SER A 342 32.31 4.73 4.04
C SER A 342 31.33 3.55 3.93
N ASN A 343 31.28 2.69 4.95
CA ASN A 343 30.44 1.48 4.99
C ASN A 343 29.41 1.47 6.13
N ARG A 344 29.23 2.57 6.88
CA ARG A 344 28.37 2.62 8.06
C ARG A 344 27.30 3.69 7.94
N TYR A 345 26.05 3.27 8.07
CA TYR A 345 24.86 4.10 7.92
C TYR A 345 23.98 3.98 9.17
N VAL A 346 23.47 5.12 9.64
CA VAL A 346 22.47 5.18 10.72
C VAL A 346 21.15 5.64 10.13
N LEU A 347 20.10 4.88 10.44
CA LEU A 347 18.73 5.05 10.00
C LEU A 347 17.89 5.51 11.19
N SER A 348 17.05 6.52 10.99
CA SER A 348 16.19 7.09 12.04
C SER A 348 14.94 7.72 11.44
N ASP A 349 13.96 8.03 12.29
CA ASP A 349 12.72 8.72 11.93
C ASP A 349 11.91 8.03 10.81
N TYR A 350 12.14 6.73 10.58
CA TYR A 350 11.55 5.98 9.48
C TYR A 350 10.14 5.45 9.77
N GLY A 351 9.62 5.64 10.99
CA GLY A 351 8.29 5.19 11.38
C GLY A 351 8.06 3.70 11.05
N GLU A 352 7.12 3.41 10.15
CA GLU A 352 6.81 2.04 9.69
C GLU A 352 7.36 1.75 8.27
N CYS A 353 8.17 2.64 7.69
CA CYS A 353 8.93 2.35 6.47
C CYS A 353 10.19 1.54 6.79
N ARG A 354 10.02 0.21 6.95
CA ARG A 354 11.05 -0.68 7.53
C ARG A 354 11.98 -1.34 6.51
N THR A 355 11.98 -0.88 5.26
CA THR A 355 12.86 -1.37 4.21
C THR A 355 13.71 -0.24 3.66
N VAL A 356 15.02 -0.45 3.58
CA VAL A 356 15.97 0.44 2.91
C VAL A 356 16.69 -0.29 1.78
N ARG A 357 16.79 0.34 0.62
CA ARG A 357 17.50 -0.16 -0.55
C ARG A 357 18.87 0.51 -0.66
N PHE A 358 19.89 -0.30 -0.88
CA PHE A 358 21.24 0.09 -1.26
C PHE A 358 21.50 -0.29 -2.73
N GLY A 359 22.55 0.27 -3.32
CA GLY A 359 22.93 0.00 -4.70
C GLY A 359 23.19 -1.49 -4.99
N LYS A 360 23.01 -1.91 -6.24
CA LYS A 360 23.25 -3.28 -6.71
C LYS A 360 24.64 -3.84 -6.34
N ASP A 361 25.66 -2.98 -6.38
CA ASP A 361 27.05 -3.34 -6.11
C ASP A 361 27.45 -3.13 -4.63
N SER A 362 26.48 -2.77 -3.78
CA SER A 362 26.73 -2.69 -2.33
C SER A 362 27.04 -4.09 -1.79
N PRO A 363 28.09 -4.25 -0.96
CA PRO A 363 28.32 -5.49 -0.22
C PRO A 363 27.14 -5.84 0.69
N ASP A 364 27.02 -7.10 1.08
CA ASP A 364 26.00 -7.52 2.06
C ASP A 364 26.22 -6.84 3.43
N PRO A 365 25.18 -6.72 4.27
CA PRO A 365 25.33 -6.24 5.63
C PRO A 365 26.12 -7.23 6.49
N ASP A 366 27.11 -6.74 7.22
CA ASP A 366 27.67 -7.45 8.37
C ASP A 366 26.65 -7.38 9.50
N LEU A 367 25.89 -8.46 9.70
CA LEU A 367 24.81 -8.52 10.69
C LEU A 367 25.31 -8.52 12.14
N ASP A 368 26.54 -9.00 12.40
CA ASP A 368 27.15 -8.95 13.74
C ASP A 368 27.57 -7.51 14.08
N ALA A 369 27.98 -6.71 13.08
CA ALA A 369 28.33 -5.29 13.25
C ALA A 369 27.14 -4.32 13.10
N SER A 370 26.01 -4.81 12.58
CA SER A 370 24.77 -4.04 12.41
C SER A 370 23.87 -4.13 13.65
N SER A 371 22.88 -3.25 13.75
CA SER A 371 21.89 -3.28 14.84
C SER A 371 20.52 -2.84 14.36
N GLY A 372 19.46 -3.46 14.91
CA GLY A 372 18.08 -3.20 14.49
C GLY A 372 17.75 -3.75 13.09
N ILE A 373 18.52 -4.72 12.60
CA ILE A 373 18.35 -5.36 11.28
C ILE A 373 17.98 -6.82 11.48
N ILE A 374 16.92 -7.29 10.81
CA ILE A 374 16.43 -8.68 10.90
C ILE A 374 16.81 -9.52 9.68
N GLY A 375 17.26 -8.87 8.60
CA GLY A 375 17.76 -9.55 7.42
C GLY A 375 17.84 -8.65 6.20
N PHE A 376 18.02 -9.27 5.03
CA PHE A 376 18.19 -8.58 3.77
C PHE A 376 17.90 -9.51 2.58
N ASN A 377 17.66 -8.92 1.41
CA ASN A 377 17.51 -9.64 0.14
C ASN A 377 18.22 -8.91 -0.98
N ARG A 378 18.89 -9.68 -1.86
CA ARG A 378 19.53 -9.15 -3.05
C ARG A 378 18.65 -9.44 -4.28
N THR A 379 18.44 -8.40 -5.08
CA THR A 379 17.66 -8.46 -6.32
C THR A 379 18.41 -7.71 -7.42
N GLU A 380 17.89 -7.72 -8.65
CA GLU A 380 18.45 -6.94 -9.76
C GLU A 380 18.43 -5.41 -9.49
N GLU A 381 17.51 -4.92 -8.66
CA GLU A 381 17.39 -3.49 -8.31
C GLU A 381 18.38 -3.02 -7.22
N GLY A 382 18.93 -3.95 -6.44
CA GLY A 382 19.71 -3.60 -5.27
C GLY A 382 19.68 -4.60 -4.13
N LEU A 383 20.38 -4.21 -3.07
CA LEU A 383 20.35 -4.85 -1.76
C LEU A 383 19.25 -4.18 -0.91
N PHE A 384 18.26 -4.94 -0.48
CA PHE A 384 17.19 -4.48 0.39
C PHE A 384 17.45 -4.98 1.80
N VAL A 385 17.54 -4.08 2.77
CA VAL A 385 17.80 -4.40 4.19
C VAL A 385 16.54 -4.14 5.00
N PHE A 386 16.20 -5.07 5.90
CA PHE A 386 14.96 -5.06 6.69
C PHE A 386 15.25 -4.66 8.12
N ILE A 387 14.52 -3.65 8.58
CA ILE A 387 14.64 -3.08 9.92
C ILE A 387 13.68 -3.81 10.86
N ASP A 388 14.17 -4.18 12.04
CA ASP A 388 13.36 -4.77 13.11
C ASP A 388 12.18 -3.85 13.45
N PRO A 389 10.92 -4.34 13.50
CA PRO A 389 9.76 -3.52 13.86
C PRO A 389 9.88 -2.75 15.18
N ILE A 390 10.65 -3.24 16.17
CA ILE A 390 10.80 -2.57 17.47
C ILE A 390 11.96 -1.57 17.52
N ALA A 391 12.81 -1.52 16.49
CA ALA A 391 13.92 -0.57 16.46
C ALA A 391 13.41 0.86 16.25
N GLU A 392 13.86 1.82 17.04
CA GLU A 392 13.60 3.26 16.79
C GLU A 392 14.71 3.88 15.91
N SER A 393 15.89 3.29 15.95
CA SER A 393 17.01 3.58 15.07
C SER A 393 17.71 2.28 14.70
N ALA A 394 18.29 2.22 13.50
CA ALA A 394 19.04 1.06 13.03
C ALA A 394 20.40 1.47 12.48
N THR A 395 21.40 0.62 12.66
CA THR A 395 22.72 0.81 12.05
C THR A 395 22.96 -0.30 11.05
N VAL A 396 23.28 0.07 9.82
CA VAL A 396 23.71 -0.86 8.76
C VAL A 396 25.21 -0.69 8.55
N VAL A 397 25.96 -1.78 8.69
CA VAL A 397 27.38 -1.87 8.35
C VAL A 397 27.52 -2.81 7.16
N LEU A 398 28.08 -2.32 6.05
CA LEU A 398 28.31 -3.12 4.85
C LEU A 398 29.73 -3.71 4.85
N ALA A 399 29.90 -4.96 4.43
CA ALA A 399 31.21 -5.61 4.34
C ALA A 399 31.28 -6.62 3.19
N GLU A 400 32.41 -6.69 2.49
CA GLU A 400 32.64 -7.68 1.41
C GLU A 400 32.75 -9.11 1.93
N THR A 401 33.21 -9.25 3.18
CA THR A 401 33.33 -10.55 3.86
C THR A 401 32.67 -10.41 5.22
N GLY A 402 31.54 -11.09 5.37
CA GLY A 402 30.80 -11.19 6.63
C GLY A 402 30.72 -12.65 7.04
N LYS A 403 30.51 -12.89 8.34
CA LYS A 403 30.16 -14.22 8.82
C LYS A 403 28.75 -14.57 8.31
N ALA A 404 28.57 -15.78 7.78
CA ALA A 404 27.23 -16.28 7.47
C ALA A 404 26.44 -16.42 8.79
N ILE A 405 25.46 -15.54 8.96
CA ILE A 405 24.55 -15.54 10.09
C ILE A 405 23.16 -15.82 9.52
N PRO A 406 22.43 -16.82 10.04
CA PRO A 406 21.06 -17.05 9.63
C PRO A 406 20.23 -15.76 9.75
N HIS A 407 19.55 -15.36 8.69
CA HIS A 407 18.82 -14.09 8.58
C HIS A 407 17.54 -14.22 7.78
N LEU A 408 16.62 -13.27 7.95
CA LEU A 408 15.41 -13.18 7.13
C LEU A 408 15.78 -12.76 5.70
N ARG A 409 15.39 -13.58 4.72
CA ARG A 409 15.54 -13.23 3.30
C ARG A 409 14.26 -12.67 2.73
N ARG A 410 13.14 -13.37 2.91
CA ARG A 410 11.82 -12.92 2.43
C ARG A 410 10.72 -13.38 3.38
N ALA A 411 9.65 -12.60 3.51
CA ALA A 411 8.42 -13.08 4.14
C ALA A 411 7.20 -12.34 3.58
N SER A 412 6.09 -13.06 3.38
CA SER A 412 4.82 -12.46 2.94
C SER A 412 4.02 -11.80 4.07
N GLY A 413 4.58 -11.76 5.29
CA GLY A 413 3.94 -11.17 6.46
C GLY A 413 4.97 -10.44 7.33
N ARG A 414 4.48 -9.77 8.38
CA ARG A 414 5.33 -9.08 9.34
C ARG A 414 6.10 -10.11 10.17
N VAL A 415 7.35 -9.80 10.45
CA VAL A 415 8.25 -10.65 11.25
C VAL A 415 8.65 -9.84 12.48
N GLU A 416 8.32 -10.36 13.65
CA GLU A 416 8.60 -9.75 14.95
C GLU A 416 9.43 -10.70 15.83
N GLY A 417 10.01 -10.18 16.92
CA GLY A 417 10.73 -11.01 17.89
C GLY A 417 11.89 -11.80 17.28
N TYR A 418 12.47 -11.27 16.19
CA TYR A 418 13.51 -11.95 15.44
C TYR A 418 14.80 -12.06 16.28
N SER A 419 15.39 -13.24 16.31
CA SER A 419 16.70 -13.47 16.93
C SER A 419 17.44 -14.58 16.20
N SER A 420 18.75 -14.39 16.03
CA SER A 420 19.68 -15.37 15.45
C SER A 420 20.84 -15.58 16.41
N GLN A 421 20.90 -16.76 17.05
CA GLN A 421 21.94 -17.09 18.04
C GLN A 421 22.40 -18.54 17.88
N GLY A 422 23.72 -18.75 17.81
CA GLY A 422 24.30 -20.11 17.76
C GLY A 422 23.81 -20.96 16.58
N GLY A 423 23.45 -20.33 15.46
CA GLY A 423 22.88 -21.01 14.29
C GLY A 423 21.38 -21.33 14.40
N ALA A 424 20.73 -20.93 15.49
CA ALA A 424 19.28 -21.00 15.65
C ALA A 424 18.63 -19.66 15.34
N VAL A 425 17.47 -19.70 14.68
CA VAL A 425 16.60 -18.54 14.42
C VAL A 425 15.29 -18.72 15.20
N SER A 426 14.82 -17.66 15.85
CA SER A 426 13.47 -17.57 16.40
C SER A 426 12.79 -16.31 15.89
N LEU A 427 11.51 -16.39 15.55
CA LEU A 427 10.71 -15.25 15.12
C LEU A 427 9.21 -15.49 15.38
N GLU A 428 8.42 -14.43 15.32
CA GLU A 428 6.97 -14.48 15.24
C GLU A 428 6.52 -14.00 13.86
N TYR A 429 5.80 -14.84 13.12
CA TYR A 429 5.19 -14.48 11.84
C TYR A 429 3.78 -13.94 12.07
N ARG A 430 3.44 -12.81 11.43
CA ARG A 430 2.08 -12.26 11.39
C ARG A 430 1.68 -11.94 9.95
N GLY A 431 0.88 -12.83 9.35
CA GLY A 431 0.18 -12.61 8.08
C GLY A 431 -1.34 -12.60 8.29
N HIS A 432 -2.10 -12.11 7.31
CA HIS A 432 -3.56 -12.24 7.29
C HIS A 432 -3.98 -13.68 7.00
N GLU A 433 -3.28 -14.29 6.06
CA GLU A 433 -3.38 -15.67 5.61
C GLU A 433 -2.09 -16.45 5.95
N PRO A 434 -2.13 -17.80 5.93
CA PRO A 434 -0.90 -18.59 5.94
C PRO A 434 -0.03 -18.23 4.74
N GLY A 435 1.20 -17.80 4.99
CA GLY A 435 2.10 -17.29 3.96
C GLY A 435 3.40 -18.06 3.85
N PHE A 436 4.49 -17.38 3.49
CA PHE A 436 5.81 -17.98 3.40
C PHE A 436 6.86 -17.20 4.18
N VAL A 437 7.90 -17.92 4.60
CA VAL A 437 9.12 -17.36 5.18
C VAL A 437 10.33 -18.01 4.51
N GLU A 438 11.23 -17.19 4.00
CA GLU A 438 12.54 -17.60 3.50
C GLU A 438 13.63 -17.11 4.46
N LEU A 439 14.49 -18.03 4.88
CA LEU A 439 15.67 -17.73 5.68
C LEU A 439 16.92 -18.14 4.88
N ALA A 440 17.99 -17.37 5.03
CA ALA A 440 19.28 -17.61 4.38
C ALA A 440 20.42 -17.55 5.41
N GLY A 441 21.63 -17.90 5.01
CA GLY A 441 22.83 -17.82 5.86
C GLY A 441 23.08 -19.04 6.73
N PHE A 442 22.46 -20.19 6.43
CA PHE A 442 22.82 -21.48 7.01
C PHE A 442 23.99 -22.12 6.25
N GLU A 443 24.67 -23.09 6.87
CA GLU A 443 25.65 -23.92 6.17
C GLU A 443 24.98 -24.77 5.09
N PRO A 444 25.44 -24.77 3.82
CA PRO A 444 24.81 -25.53 2.75
C PRO A 444 24.64 -27.02 3.08
N GLY A 445 23.45 -27.56 2.79
CA GLY A 445 23.11 -28.96 3.11
C GLY A 445 22.96 -29.28 4.60
N SER A 446 23.01 -28.30 5.50
CA SER A 446 22.76 -28.52 6.93
C SER A 446 21.34 -29.00 7.19
N MET A 447 21.18 -29.97 8.08
CA MET A 447 19.88 -30.44 8.54
C MET A 447 19.36 -29.52 9.64
N LEU A 448 18.17 -28.99 9.46
CA LEU A 448 17.50 -28.05 10.35
C LEU A 448 16.24 -28.69 10.92
N GLN A 449 15.91 -28.38 12.18
CA GLN A 449 14.59 -28.60 12.77
C GLN A 449 13.81 -27.29 12.78
N VAL A 450 12.65 -27.31 12.15
CA VAL A 450 11.69 -26.21 12.10
C VAL A 450 10.52 -26.56 13.01
N ARG A 451 10.14 -25.65 13.92
CA ARG A 451 8.99 -25.80 14.80
C ARG A 451 8.10 -24.56 14.71
N HIS A 452 6.80 -24.77 14.48
CA HIS A 452 5.79 -23.72 14.57
C HIS A 452 4.97 -23.90 15.85
N GLY A 453 4.97 -22.89 16.72
CA GLY A 453 4.28 -22.90 18.00
C GLY A 453 4.57 -24.16 18.83
N ALA A 454 3.51 -24.82 19.31
CA ALA A 454 3.60 -26.09 20.03
C ALA A 454 3.57 -27.33 19.13
N GLY A 455 3.69 -27.17 17.81
CA GLY A 455 3.69 -28.26 16.83
C GLY A 455 4.92 -29.15 16.91
N ALA A 456 4.83 -30.33 16.28
CA ALA A 456 5.98 -31.23 16.17
C ALA A 456 7.08 -30.62 15.27
N PRO A 457 8.37 -30.78 15.63
CA PRO A 457 9.46 -30.30 14.78
C PRO A 457 9.49 -31.09 13.46
N GLN A 458 9.71 -30.37 12.36
CA GLN A 458 9.90 -30.91 11.03
C GLN A 458 11.37 -30.77 10.62
N ALA A 459 11.92 -31.78 9.94
CA ALA A 459 13.29 -31.72 9.43
C ALA A 459 13.31 -31.14 8.01
N LEU A 460 14.19 -30.18 7.77
CA LEU A 460 14.41 -29.57 6.46
C LEU A 460 15.90 -29.37 6.24
N ALA A 461 16.39 -29.60 5.02
CA ALA A 461 17.77 -29.31 4.67
C ALA A 461 17.87 -27.92 4.03
N SER A 462 18.89 -27.14 4.38
CA SER A 462 19.23 -25.94 3.59
C SER A 462 19.75 -26.33 2.22
N ASP A 463 19.47 -25.54 1.20
CA ASP A 463 19.94 -25.78 -0.16
C ASP A 463 21.45 -25.50 -0.34
N LYS A 464 21.91 -25.51 -1.60
CA LYS A 464 23.32 -25.25 -1.97
C LYS A 464 23.79 -23.82 -1.66
N GLU A 465 22.86 -22.89 -1.44
CA GLU A 465 23.10 -21.48 -1.12
C GLU A 465 22.87 -21.22 0.39
N GLY A 466 22.61 -22.27 1.18
CA GLY A 466 22.36 -22.12 2.62
C GLY A 466 21.00 -21.53 2.94
N MET A 467 20.02 -21.71 2.05
CA MET A 467 18.67 -21.15 2.19
C MET A 467 17.64 -22.23 2.51
N ILE A 468 16.59 -21.83 3.22
CA ILE A 468 15.35 -22.60 3.36
C ILE A 468 14.14 -21.74 3.04
N ARG A 469 13.10 -22.39 2.54
CA ARG A 469 11.78 -21.80 2.33
C ARG A 469 10.71 -22.63 3.01
N LEU A 470 9.85 -21.95 3.77
CA LEU A 470 8.73 -22.51 4.49
C LEU A 470 7.44 -21.97 3.87
N GLU A 471 6.55 -22.87 3.48
CA GLU A 471 5.26 -22.56 2.85
C GLU A 471 4.10 -22.81 3.82
N GLY A 472 3.01 -22.06 3.66
CA GLY A 472 1.81 -22.21 4.49
C GLY A 472 2.07 -21.90 5.97
N VAL A 473 3.00 -20.98 6.27
CA VAL A 473 3.38 -20.57 7.62
C VAL A 473 2.19 -19.84 8.27
N PRO A 474 1.55 -20.40 9.32
CA PRO A 474 0.49 -19.72 10.03
C PRO A 474 1.05 -18.61 10.91
N ALA A 475 0.19 -17.67 11.32
CA ALA A 475 0.57 -16.67 12.32
C ALA A 475 1.00 -17.34 13.64
N GLY A 476 2.09 -16.84 14.23
CA GLY A 476 2.62 -17.30 15.51
C GLY A 476 4.13 -17.52 15.52
N ASN A 477 4.62 -18.05 16.66
CA ASN A 477 6.04 -18.27 16.90
C ASN A 477 6.61 -19.39 16.03
N MET A 478 7.82 -19.21 15.56
CA MET A 478 8.58 -20.16 14.78
C MET A 478 10.03 -20.22 15.28
N GLU A 479 10.57 -21.43 15.36
CA GLU A 479 11.97 -21.68 15.67
C GLU A 479 12.60 -22.58 14.61
N VAL A 480 13.81 -22.25 14.19
CA VAL A 480 14.64 -23.05 13.28
C VAL A 480 15.98 -23.29 13.96
N ARG A 481 16.42 -24.54 14.08
CA ARG A 481 17.69 -24.90 14.76
C ARG A 481 18.46 -25.93 13.94
N ILE A 482 19.78 -25.84 13.90
CA ILE A 482 20.64 -26.87 13.32
C ILE A 482 20.53 -28.15 14.17
N GLN A 483 20.40 -29.31 13.51
CA GLN A 483 20.36 -30.63 14.16
C GLN A 483 21.71 -31.07 14.73
#